data_AF-A0A8J6K255-F1
#
_entry.id   AF-A0A8J6K255-F1
#
_cell.length_a   1.000
_cell.length_b   1.000
_cell.length_c   1.000
_cell.angle_alpha   90.00
_cell.angle_beta   90.00
_cell.angle_gamma   90.00
#
_symmetry.space_group_name_H-M   'P 1'
#
loop_
_entity.id
_entity.type
_entity.pdbx_description
1 polymer ?
#
loop_
_entity_poly.entity_id
_entity_poly.type
_entity_poly.pdbx_seq_one_letter_code
_entity_poly.pdbx_strand_id
1 'polypeptide(L)'
;MPEEDEGAAAQTICGPPLPPPPPVFCPPPPVQSKSKFFKTVADNSDPSVGGCEELKRLIVNQQERFGGNLKWLLYNQHIPSLIQDGPQCGLVALWMAGGLLSNKQSVTLDYIVQVATSRGYTIHGEMFSADNMSYLAEEVFGCDCELLTGGMEGENRDRILGQVTAGLPVLIPYDEDFNHEPCQRDGHRAHWAVISDRDSE
;
A
#
# COMPACT_ATOMS: atom_id res chain seq x y z
N MET A 1 54.66 -75.43 -25.45
CA MET A 1 53.48 -74.70 -26.00
C MET A 1 52.29 -75.62 -25.83
N PRO A 2 51.52 -75.41 -24.76
CA PRO A 2 50.27 -74.61 -24.73
C PRO A 2 50.35 -73.47 -23.66
N GLU A 3 49.74 -72.30 -23.83
CA GLU A 3 48.34 -71.85 -23.58
C GLU A 3 47.91 -71.79 -22.10
N GLU A 4 47.86 -70.53 -21.63
CA GLU A 4 46.95 -69.81 -20.71
C GLU A 4 46.14 -70.53 -19.61
N ASP A 5 46.18 -70.00 -18.38
CA ASP A 5 44.97 -69.61 -17.63
C ASP A 5 45.31 -68.61 -16.49
N GLU A 6 44.61 -67.48 -16.48
CA GLU A 6 44.73 -66.37 -15.54
C GLU A 6 43.82 -66.61 -14.31
N GLY A 7 44.42 -66.68 -13.12
CA GLY A 7 43.70 -66.67 -11.84
C GLY A 7 43.64 -65.26 -11.24
N ALA A 8 42.52 -64.58 -11.46
CA ALA A 8 42.19 -63.25 -10.95
C ALA A 8 42.08 -63.16 -9.42
N ALA A 9 42.45 -62.00 -8.84
CA ALA A 9 41.92 -61.53 -7.56
C ALA A 9 41.93 -59.99 -7.45
N ALA A 10 40.75 -59.43 -7.72
CA ALA A 10 40.12 -58.23 -7.12
C ALA A 10 40.96 -56.94 -6.94
N GLN A 11 40.85 -56.04 -7.91
CA GLN A 11 41.04 -54.60 -7.67
C GLN A 11 39.76 -54.03 -7.04
N THR A 12 39.86 -53.55 -5.80
CA THR A 12 38.83 -52.79 -5.11
C THR A 12 38.65 -51.44 -5.80
N ILE A 13 37.55 -51.28 -6.54
CA ILE A 13 37.14 -49.99 -7.10
C ILE A 13 36.59 -49.12 -5.95
N CYS A 14 37.37 -48.15 -5.49
CA CYS A 14 36.86 -47.08 -4.63
C CYS A 14 35.89 -46.22 -5.46
N GLY A 15 34.61 -46.22 -5.09
CA GLY A 15 33.62 -45.32 -5.67
C GLY A 15 33.95 -43.84 -5.37
N PRO A 16 33.44 -42.90 -6.18
CA PRO A 16 33.69 -41.47 -5.99
C PRO A 16 33.15 -41.00 -4.63
N PRO A 17 33.78 -39.98 -4.01
CA PRO A 17 33.38 -39.47 -2.71
C PRO A 17 31.94 -38.92 -2.77
N LEU A 18 31.19 -39.18 -1.70
CA LEU A 18 29.83 -38.67 -1.53
C LEU A 18 29.83 -37.12 -1.55
N PRO A 19 28.83 -36.49 -2.19
CA PRO A 19 28.71 -35.03 -2.19
C PRO A 19 28.55 -34.49 -0.77
N PRO A 20 29.04 -33.27 -0.50
CA PRO A 20 28.90 -32.66 0.81
C PRO A 20 27.43 -32.50 1.20
N PRO A 21 27.10 -32.60 2.50
CA PRO A 21 25.74 -32.38 2.97
C PRO A 21 25.28 -30.96 2.61
N PRO A 22 24.00 -30.77 2.28
CA PRO A 22 23.45 -29.45 2.01
C PRO A 22 23.66 -28.51 3.21
N PRO A 23 23.91 -27.22 2.97
CA PRO A 23 24.04 -26.25 4.06
C PRO A 23 22.78 -26.27 4.91
N VAL A 24 22.96 -26.35 6.23
CA VAL A 24 21.87 -26.25 7.20
C VAL A 24 21.23 -24.87 7.01
N PHE A 25 19.99 -24.83 6.53
CA PHE A 25 19.20 -23.61 6.52
C PHE A 25 18.96 -23.20 7.97
N CYS A 26 19.77 -22.28 8.48
CA CYS A 26 19.39 -21.49 9.64
C CYS A 26 18.22 -20.61 9.22
N PRO A 27 17.03 -20.72 9.84
CA PRO A 27 16.00 -19.72 9.61
C PRO A 27 16.58 -18.36 10.00
N PRO A 28 16.36 -17.30 9.18
CA PRO A 28 16.73 -15.97 9.60
C PRO A 28 16.05 -15.67 10.96
N PRO A 29 16.66 -14.88 11.84
CA PRO A 29 15.97 -14.41 13.04
C PRO A 29 14.62 -13.84 12.61
N PRO A 30 13.53 -14.04 13.37
CA PRO A 30 12.23 -13.54 12.99
C PRO A 30 12.37 -12.03 12.79
N VAL A 31 12.37 -11.62 11.52
CA VAL A 31 12.21 -10.21 11.16
C VAL A 31 10.83 -9.91 11.72
N GLN A 32 10.78 -9.25 12.88
CA GLN A 32 9.55 -8.62 13.30
C GLN A 32 9.23 -7.67 12.16
N SER A 33 8.28 -8.10 11.33
CA SER A 33 7.86 -7.34 10.17
C SER A 33 7.58 -5.93 10.64
N LYS A 34 8.23 -4.94 10.03
CA LYS A 34 7.96 -3.53 10.33
C LYS A 34 6.46 -3.24 10.28
N SER A 35 5.68 -4.02 9.53
CA SER A 35 4.21 -3.98 9.54
C SER A 35 3.58 -4.21 10.91
N LYS A 36 4.13 -5.11 11.76
CA LYS A 36 3.63 -5.33 13.14
C LYS A 36 3.96 -4.16 14.06
N PHE A 37 5.12 -3.55 13.88
CA PHE A 37 5.50 -2.36 14.64
C PHE A 37 4.58 -1.19 14.29
N PHE A 38 4.43 -0.89 13.00
CA PHE A 38 3.55 0.19 12.56
C PHE A 38 2.10 -0.09 12.98
N LYS A 39 1.58 -1.33 12.83
CA LYS A 39 0.22 -1.72 13.25
C LYS A 39 0.00 -1.45 14.74
N THR A 40 0.98 -1.82 15.56
CA THR A 40 0.94 -1.52 17.00
C THR A 40 0.97 -0.02 17.28
N VAL A 41 1.74 0.78 16.53
CA VAL A 41 1.77 2.23 16.70
C VAL A 41 0.43 2.86 16.29
N ALA A 42 -0.14 2.47 15.15
CA ALA A 42 -1.44 2.97 14.69
C ALA A 42 -2.58 2.58 15.65
N ASP A 43 -2.63 1.33 16.11
CA ASP A 43 -3.66 0.84 17.04
C ASP A 43 -3.60 1.54 18.42
N ASN A 44 -2.43 2.03 18.81
CA ASN A 44 -2.22 2.78 20.07
C ASN A 44 -2.22 4.30 19.89
N SER A 45 -2.40 4.78 18.66
CA SER A 45 -2.48 6.22 18.38
C SER A 45 -3.85 6.73 18.80
N ASP A 46 -3.89 7.75 19.66
CA ASP A 46 -5.13 8.47 19.94
C ASP A 46 -5.59 9.18 18.64
N PRO A 47 -6.86 9.05 18.19
CA PRO A 47 -7.37 9.72 17.00
C PRO A 47 -7.27 11.26 17.03
N SER A 48 -7.02 11.85 18.21
CA SER A 48 -6.72 13.27 18.39
C SER A 48 -5.25 13.64 18.17
N VAL A 49 -4.35 12.65 18.12
CA VAL A 49 -2.90 12.79 17.89
C VAL A 49 -2.66 12.69 16.37
N GLY A 50 -2.28 13.81 15.76
CA GLY A 50 -2.27 14.02 14.31
C GLY A 50 -3.12 15.22 13.86
N GLY A 51 -3.77 15.92 14.79
CA GLY A 51 -4.50 17.16 14.53
C GLY A 51 -3.62 18.33 14.08
N CYS A 52 -4.27 19.42 13.69
CA CYS A 52 -3.62 20.64 13.17
C CYS A 52 -2.51 21.19 14.08
N GLU A 53 -2.58 20.97 15.39
CA GLU A 53 -1.61 21.51 16.36
C GLU A 53 -0.21 20.87 16.28
N GLU A 54 -0.12 19.57 16.04
CA GLU A 54 1.16 18.90 15.85
C GLU A 54 1.80 19.27 14.51
N LEU A 55 0.97 19.42 13.48
CA LEU A 55 1.39 19.89 12.16
C LEU A 55 1.89 21.34 12.19
N LYS A 56 1.19 22.23 12.91
CA LYS A 56 1.68 23.59 13.18
C LYS A 56 3.06 23.55 13.84
N ARG A 57 3.27 22.70 14.85
CA ARG A 57 4.57 22.55 15.53
C ARG A 57 5.66 22.04 14.59
N LEU A 58 5.34 21.08 13.71
CA LEU A 58 6.26 20.58 12.67
C LEU A 58 6.65 21.68 11.68
N ILE A 59 5.70 22.48 11.22
CA ILE A 59 5.95 23.60 10.29
C ILE A 59 6.84 24.65 10.95
N VAL A 60 6.54 25.06 12.19
CA VAL A 60 7.36 26.02 12.93
C VAL A 60 8.81 25.53 13.05
N ASN A 61 9.01 24.25 13.38
CA ASN A 61 10.35 23.67 13.50
C ASN A 61 11.10 23.57 12.16
N GLN A 62 10.40 23.63 11.03
CA GLN A 62 10.97 23.55 9.69
C GLN A 62 10.86 24.87 8.91
N GLN A 63 10.54 25.98 9.58
CA GLN A 63 10.23 27.27 8.96
C GLN A 63 11.32 27.74 7.97
N GLU A 64 12.59 27.50 8.30
CA GLU A 64 13.76 27.86 7.47
C GLU A 64 13.83 27.12 6.12
N ARG A 65 13.12 25.99 5.97
CA ARG A 65 13.02 25.24 4.69
C ARG A 65 12.01 25.86 3.73
N PHE A 66 11.13 26.71 4.24
CA PHE A 66 10.05 27.32 3.49
C PHE A 66 10.52 28.67 2.94
N GLY A 67 10.54 28.82 1.62
CA GLY A 67 10.98 30.07 1.00
C GLY A 67 10.09 31.25 1.40
N GLY A 68 10.68 32.34 1.89
CA GLY A 68 9.97 33.51 2.42
C GLY A 68 9.09 34.28 1.43
N ASN A 69 9.18 33.95 0.14
CA ASN A 69 8.35 34.54 -0.93
C ASN A 69 7.08 33.71 -1.24
N LEU A 70 6.91 32.56 -0.60
CA LEU A 70 5.77 31.66 -0.80
C LEU A 70 4.77 31.80 0.36
N LYS A 71 3.47 31.76 0.04
CA LYS A 71 2.43 31.58 1.05
C LYS A 71 2.16 30.09 1.19
N TRP A 72 2.29 29.60 2.41
CA TRP A 72 2.05 28.20 2.73
C TRP A 72 0.66 28.08 3.35
N LEU A 73 -0.18 27.25 2.75
CA LEU A 73 -1.48 26.89 3.29
C LEU A 73 -1.34 25.52 3.95
N LEU A 74 -1.75 25.41 5.21
CA LEU A 74 -1.82 24.15 5.92
C LEU A 74 -3.29 23.75 6.01
N TYR A 75 -3.61 22.63 5.39
CA TYR A 75 -4.88 21.97 5.54
C TYR A 75 -4.66 20.57 6.07
N ASN A 76 -5.45 20.18 7.07
CA ASN A 76 -5.34 18.86 7.67
C ASN A 76 -6.69 18.42 8.22
N GLN A 77 -7.33 17.51 7.50
CA GLN A 77 -8.39 16.70 8.05
C GLN A 77 -7.79 15.34 8.44
N HIS A 78 -7.80 15.06 9.74
CA HIS A 78 -7.36 13.76 10.24
C HIS A 78 -8.24 12.66 9.65
N ILE A 79 -7.61 11.82 8.82
CA ILE A 79 -8.17 10.54 8.40
C ILE A 79 -7.65 9.48 9.38
N PRO A 80 -8.51 8.64 9.98
CA PRO A 80 -8.05 7.49 10.71
C PRO A 80 -7.25 6.57 9.78
N SER A 81 -5.93 6.50 10.02
CA SER A 81 -5.07 5.59 9.26
C SER A 81 -5.22 4.17 9.77
N LEU A 82 -5.39 3.22 8.86
CA LEU A 82 -5.39 1.80 9.16
C LEU A 82 -4.25 1.14 8.41
N ILE A 83 -3.45 0.35 9.11
CA ILE A 83 -2.37 -0.40 8.46
C ILE A 83 -2.96 -1.65 7.85
N GLN A 84 -2.81 -1.75 6.53
CA GLN A 84 -3.31 -2.88 5.77
C GLN A 84 -2.73 -4.21 6.27
N ASP A 85 -3.54 -5.26 6.14
CA ASP A 85 -3.11 -6.64 6.29
C ASP A 85 -3.20 -7.32 4.92
N GLY A 86 -2.08 -7.84 4.41
CA GLY A 86 -2.02 -8.38 3.05
C GLY A 86 -2.22 -7.32 1.94
N PRO A 87 -2.76 -7.70 0.76
CA PRO A 87 -2.81 -6.86 -0.43
C PRO A 87 -3.98 -5.85 -0.43
N GLN A 88 -4.41 -5.36 0.74
CA GLN A 88 -5.63 -4.58 0.90
C GLN A 88 -5.48 -3.06 0.75
N CYS A 89 -4.34 -2.57 0.26
CA CYS A 89 -4.04 -1.14 0.13
C CYS A 89 -5.20 -0.32 -0.47
N GLY A 90 -5.77 -0.77 -1.58
CA GLY A 90 -6.87 -0.09 -2.27
C GLY A 90 -8.15 -0.03 -1.45
N LEU A 91 -8.55 -1.14 -0.82
CA LEU A 91 -9.78 -1.18 -0.03
C LEU A 91 -9.66 -0.39 1.27
N VAL A 92 -8.46 -0.38 1.86
CA VAL A 92 -8.15 0.47 3.02
C VAL A 92 -8.13 1.94 2.63
N ALA A 93 -7.52 2.31 1.49
CA ALA A 93 -7.55 3.68 0.97
C ALA A 93 -8.98 4.15 0.70
N LEU A 94 -9.83 3.29 0.12
CA LEU A 94 -11.25 3.57 -0.08
C LEU A 94 -11.99 3.78 1.24
N TRP A 95 -11.76 2.92 2.23
CA TRP A 95 -12.35 3.06 3.56
C TRP A 95 -11.95 4.40 4.22
N MET A 96 -10.67 4.76 4.13
CA MET A 96 -10.15 6.05 4.60
C MET A 96 -10.81 7.24 3.89
N ALA A 97 -10.91 7.18 2.55
CA ALA A 97 -11.58 8.19 1.74
C ALA A 97 -13.06 8.39 2.13
N GLY A 98 -13.78 7.30 2.40
CA GLY A 98 -15.16 7.34 2.85
C GLY A 98 -15.38 8.15 4.13
N GLY A 99 -14.39 8.19 5.02
CA GLY A 99 -14.43 9.00 6.25
C GLY A 99 -14.46 10.51 6.01
N LEU A 100 -14.09 10.98 4.80
CA LEU A 100 -14.18 12.39 4.41
C LEU A 100 -15.57 12.75 3.88
N LEU A 101 -16.32 11.77 3.39
CA LEU A 101 -17.65 12.01 2.83
C LEU A 101 -18.62 12.37 3.97
N SER A 102 -19.48 13.36 3.74
CA SER A 102 -20.46 13.84 4.73
C SER A 102 -21.61 12.85 5.00
N ASN A 103 -21.45 11.58 4.63
CA ASN A 103 -22.47 10.56 4.79
C ASN A 103 -22.55 10.10 6.26
N LYS A 104 -23.77 9.95 6.78
CA LYS A 104 -24.04 9.54 8.17
C LYS A 104 -23.81 8.05 8.42
N GLN A 105 -23.58 7.26 7.37
CA GLN A 105 -23.44 5.82 7.47
C GLN A 105 -21.97 5.44 7.68
N SER A 106 -21.66 4.88 8.84
CA SER A 106 -20.34 4.29 9.08
C SER A 106 -20.23 2.98 8.29
N VAL A 107 -19.36 2.96 7.29
CA VAL A 107 -19.04 1.76 6.52
C VAL A 107 -17.82 1.08 7.13
N THR A 108 -17.87 -0.23 7.36
CA THR A 108 -16.74 -0.99 7.88
C THR A 108 -15.87 -1.52 6.73
N LEU A 109 -14.57 -1.73 6.98
CA LEU A 109 -13.68 -2.35 5.99
C LEU A 109 -14.17 -3.75 5.59
N ASP A 110 -14.65 -4.55 6.54
CA ASP A 110 -15.18 -5.89 6.25
C ASP A 110 -16.34 -5.86 5.27
N TYR A 111 -17.22 -4.87 5.37
CA TYR A 111 -18.32 -4.69 4.42
C TYR A 111 -17.80 -4.36 3.03
N ILE A 112 -16.82 -3.46 2.91
CA ILE A 112 -16.18 -3.11 1.64
C ILE A 112 -15.54 -4.35 0.99
N VAL A 113 -14.79 -5.13 1.77
CA VAL A 113 -14.18 -6.40 1.31
C VAL A 113 -15.24 -7.38 0.84
N GLN A 114 -16.34 -7.52 1.58
CA GLN A 114 -17.45 -8.40 1.22
C GLN A 114 -18.09 -7.99 -0.11
N VAL A 115 -18.41 -6.71 -0.29
CA VAL A 115 -19.00 -6.20 -1.54
C VAL A 115 -18.04 -6.42 -2.71
N ALA A 116 -16.78 -6.01 -2.57
CA ALA A 116 -15.76 -6.18 -3.60
C ALA A 116 -15.57 -7.65 -4.01
N THR A 117 -15.57 -8.57 -3.04
CA THR A 117 -15.46 -10.01 -3.29
C THR A 117 -16.71 -10.53 -4.01
N SER A 118 -17.91 -10.14 -3.57
CA SER A 118 -19.16 -10.58 -4.17
C SER A 118 -19.33 -10.12 -5.62
N ARG A 119 -18.78 -8.95 -5.96
CA ARG A 119 -18.74 -8.40 -7.33
C ARG A 119 -17.61 -8.99 -8.19
N GLY A 120 -16.70 -9.76 -7.60
CA GLY A 120 -15.55 -10.34 -8.28
C GLY A 120 -14.44 -9.34 -8.59
N TYR A 121 -14.41 -8.20 -7.89
CA TYR A 121 -13.36 -7.19 -8.06
C TYR A 121 -12.04 -7.60 -7.40
N THR A 122 -12.12 -8.52 -6.43
CA THR A 122 -10.97 -8.99 -5.64
C THR A 122 -11.14 -10.46 -5.24
N ILE A 123 -10.02 -11.16 -5.04
CA ILE A 123 -9.98 -12.52 -4.48
C ILE A 123 -9.36 -12.51 -3.08
N HIS A 124 -8.28 -11.76 -2.86
CA HIS A 124 -7.55 -11.71 -1.59
C HIS A 124 -7.51 -10.31 -0.96
N GLY A 125 -8.26 -9.35 -1.50
CA GLY A 125 -8.31 -7.96 -1.06
C GLY A 125 -7.56 -6.98 -1.97
N GLU A 126 -6.88 -7.46 -3.00
CA GLU A 126 -6.25 -6.64 -4.04
C GLU A 126 -7.28 -5.83 -4.85
N MET A 127 -6.92 -4.62 -5.27
CA MET A 127 -7.70 -3.80 -6.21
C MET A 127 -6.77 -3.28 -7.30
N PHE A 128 -6.95 -3.75 -8.54
CA PHE A 128 -6.10 -3.41 -9.68
C PHE A 128 -6.78 -2.56 -10.75
N SER A 129 -8.08 -2.30 -10.62
CA SER A 129 -8.87 -1.56 -11.61
C SER A 129 -9.47 -0.31 -10.97
N ALA A 130 -9.21 0.84 -11.59
CA ALA A 130 -9.78 2.10 -11.16
C ALA A 130 -11.28 2.20 -11.45
N ASP A 131 -11.76 1.57 -12.53
CA ASP A 131 -13.19 1.42 -12.80
C ASP A 131 -13.89 0.58 -11.72
N ASN A 132 -13.31 -0.57 -11.32
CA ASN A 132 -13.88 -1.37 -10.24
C ASN A 132 -13.88 -0.60 -8.91
N MET A 133 -12.82 0.19 -8.65
CA MET A 133 -12.75 1.07 -7.48
C MET A 133 -13.88 2.10 -7.50
N SER A 134 -14.16 2.74 -8.64
CA SER A 134 -15.24 3.74 -8.75
C SER A 134 -16.60 3.10 -8.50
N TYR A 135 -16.92 1.97 -9.14
CA TYR A 135 -18.19 1.28 -8.91
C TYR A 135 -18.36 0.83 -7.46
N LEU A 136 -17.28 0.36 -6.83
CA LEU A 136 -17.31 -0.04 -5.43
C LEU A 136 -17.59 1.15 -4.51
N ALA A 137 -16.95 2.30 -4.75
CA ALA A 137 -17.14 3.51 -3.97
C ALA A 137 -18.59 4.02 -4.05
N GLU A 138 -19.15 4.09 -5.25
CA GLU A 138 -20.54 4.48 -5.48
C GLU A 138 -21.51 3.53 -4.77
N GLU A 139 -21.27 2.21 -4.83
CA GLU A 139 -22.14 1.21 -4.19
C GLU A 139 -22.07 1.26 -2.65
N VAL A 140 -20.87 1.38 -2.08
CA VAL A 140 -20.69 1.28 -0.62
C VAL A 140 -20.97 2.61 0.11
N PHE A 141 -20.77 3.75 -0.55
CA PHE A 141 -20.97 5.07 0.05
C PHE A 141 -22.14 5.86 -0.52
N GLY A 142 -22.73 5.43 -1.65
CA GLY A 142 -23.77 6.19 -2.33
C GLY A 142 -23.31 7.56 -2.83
N CYS A 143 -22.00 7.70 -3.11
CA CYS A 143 -21.42 8.91 -3.70
C CYS A 143 -21.41 8.80 -5.23
N ASP A 144 -21.12 9.92 -5.89
CA ASP A 144 -20.75 9.94 -7.32
C ASP A 144 -19.23 9.89 -7.45
N CYS A 145 -18.71 9.11 -8.40
CA CYS A 145 -17.27 9.04 -8.68
C CYS A 145 -16.95 9.57 -10.08
N GLU A 146 -15.86 10.33 -10.20
CA GLU A 146 -15.29 10.73 -11.48
C GLU A 146 -13.94 10.04 -11.71
N LEU A 147 -13.86 9.20 -12.74
CA LEU A 147 -12.61 8.56 -13.14
C LEU A 147 -11.82 9.47 -14.08
N LEU A 148 -10.62 9.87 -13.65
CA LEU A 148 -9.70 10.66 -14.46
C LEU A 148 -8.58 9.78 -15.04
N THR A 149 -8.28 9.99 -16.32
CA THR A 149 -7.16 9.33 -17.02
C THR A 149 -6.15 10.36 -17.48
N GLY A 150 -4.89 9.95 -17.66
CA GLY A 150 -3.82 10.85 -18.14
C GLY A 150 -2.99 11.50 -17.04
N GLY A 151 -3.05 10.98 -15.80
CA GLY A 151 -2.25 11.45 -14.67
C GLY A 151 -2.81 12.70 -14.00
N MET A 152 -2.01 13.33 -13.14
CA MET A 152 -2.45 14.45 -12.29
C MET A 152 -2.21 15.84 -12.90
N GLU A 153 -1.52 15.90 -14.05
CA GLU A 153 -1.15 17.16 -14.70
C GLU A 153 -2.21 17.60 -15.73
N GLY A 154 -1.96 18.74 -16.37
CA GLY A 154 -2.83 19.26 -17.43
C GLY A 154 -4.24 19.57 -16.93
N GLU A 155 -5.24 19.11 -17.68
CA GLU A 155 -6.66 19.37 -17.41
C GLU A 155 -7.15 18.72 -16.12
N ASN A 156 -6.49 17.64 -15.66
CA ASN A 156 -6.86 16.97 -14.41
C ASN A 156 -6.42 17.75 -13.18
N ARG A 157 -5.37 18.59 -13.29
CA ARG A 157 -4.81 19.31 -12.14
C ARG A 157 -5.87 20.18 -11.46
N ASP A 158 -6.56 21.01 -12.23
CA ASP A 158 -7.51 21.97 -11.68
C ASP A 158 -8.77 21.26 -11.13
N ARG A 159 -9.13 20.11 -11.72
CA ARG A 159 -10.20 19.23 -11.23
C ARG A 159 -9.86 18.59 -9.89
N ILE A 160 -8.67 17.99 -9.79
CA ILE A 160 -8.16 17.38 -8.56
C ILE A 160 -8.07 18.44 -7.46
N LEU A 161 -7.48 19.60 -7.76
CA LEU A 161 -7.39 20.70 -6.80
C LEU A 161 -8.77 21.15 -6.34
N GLY A 162 -9.74 21.27 -7.26
CA GLY A 162 -11.13 21.59 -6.90
C GLY A 162 -11.73 20.62 -5.90
N GLN A 163 -11.60 19.30 -6.14
CA GLN A 163 -12.09 18.25 -5.22
C GLN A 163 -11.43 18.34 -3.85
N VAL A 164 -10.10 18.42 -3.83
CA VAL A 164 -9.28 18.50 -2.62
C VAL A 164 -9.67 19.74 -1.80
N THR A 165 -9.74 20.93 -2.41
CA THR A 165 -10.17 22.16 -1.72
C THR A 165 -11.62 22.11 -1.23
N ALA A 166 -12.48 21.31 -1.86
CA ALA A 166 -13.86 21.13 -1.44
C ALA A 166 -14.03 20.15 -0.27
N GLY A 167 -12.95 19.58 0.26
CA GLY A 167 -13.02 18.59 1.33
C GLY A 167 -13.24 17.16 0.85
N LEU A 168 -13.16 16.90 -0.46
CA LEU A 168 -13.52 15.62 -1.05
C LEU A 168 -12.28 14.74 -1.30
N PRO A 169 -12.40 13.41 -1.10
CA PRO A 169 -11.27 12.50 -1.28
C PRO A 169 -10.88 12.33 -2.74
N VAL A 170 -9.58 12.20 -2.99
CA VAL A 170 -9.04 11.75 -4.29
C VAL A 170 -8.24 10.47 -4.09
N LEU A 171 -8.62 9.40 -4.79
CA LEU A 171 -7.89 8.13 -4.81
C LEU A 171 -6.94 8.08 -5.99
N ILE A 172 -5.69 7.70 -5.74
CA ILE A 172 -4.64 7.65 -6.77
C ILE A 172 -4.03 6.25 -6.82
N PRO A 173 -4.24 5.52 -7.93
CA PRO A 173 -3.45 4.34 -8.21
C PRO A 173 -2.03 4.74 -8.66
N TYR A 174 -1.01 4.06 -8.14
CA TYR A 174 0.38 4.25 -8.54
C TYR A 174 1.17 2.95 -8.39
N ASP A 175 2.31 2.81 -9.06
CA ASP A 175 3.22 1.69 -8.78
C ASP A 175 4.22 2.07 -7.69
N GLU A 176 4.45 1.16 -6.76
CA GLU A 176 5.36 1.36 -5.65
C GLU A 176 6.78 0.84 -5.93
N ASP A 177 7.81 1.63 -5.62
CA ASP A 177 9.20 1.17 -5.67
C ASP A 177 9.66 0.52 -4.34
N PHE A 178 10.87 -0.04 -4.29
CA PHE A 178 11.41 -0.69 -3.08
C PHE A 178 11.58 0.26 -1.88
N ASN A 179 11.58 1.57 -2.11
CA ASN A 179 11.57 2.61 -1.08
C ASN A 179 10.16 3.17 -0.79
N HIS A 180 9.10 2.55 -1.33
CA HIS A 180 7.70 2.98 -1.22
C HIS A 180 7.35 4.26 -2.00
N GLU A 181 8.28 4.82 -2.79
CA GLU A 181 8.01 5.99 -3.63
C GLU A 181 7.23 5.61 -4.90
N PRO A 182 6.46 6.55 -5.46
CA PRO A 182 5.82 6.36 -6.75
C PRO A 182 6.84 6.10 -7.86
N CYS A 183 6.57 5.09 -8.67
CA CYS A 183 7.33 4.75 -9.86
C CYS A 183 6.38 4.35 -11.00
N GLN A 184 6.95 4.04 -12.17
CA GLN A 184 6.20 3.49 -13.29
C GLN A 184 6.66 2.05 -13.52
N ARG A 185 5.79 1.08 -13.23
CA ARG A 185 6.02 -0.36 -13.41
C ARG A 185 4.82 -1.06 -14.03
N ASP A 186 4.07 -0.34 -14.87
CA ASP A 186 2.95 -0.87 -15.65
C ASP A 186 1.92 -1.66 -14.81
N GLY A 187 1.70 -1.26 -13.55
CA GLY A 187 0.77 -1.90 -12.62
C GLY A 187 1.33 -3.13 -11.89
N HIS A 188 2.57 -3.55 -12.16
CA HIS A 188 3.18 -4.73 -11.52
C HIS A 188 3.43 -4.54 -10.02
N ARG A 189 3.40 -3.30 -9.52
CA ARG A 189 3.46 -2.98 -8.09
C ARG A 189 2.36 -2.00 -7.71
N ALA A 190 1.17 -2.23 -8.24
CA ALA A 190 0.02 -1.37 -7.99
C ALA A 190 -0.24 -1.16 -6.50
N HIS A 191 -0.39 0.10 -6.13
CA HIS A 191 -0.72 0.60 -4.82
C HIS A 191 -1.73 1.73 -4.94
N TRP A 192 -2.30 2.13 -3.81
CA TRP A 192 -3.31 3.17 -3.74
C TRP A 192 -2.98 4.17 -2.65
N ALA A 193 -3.07 5.45 -2.99
CA ALA A 193 -3.02 6.55 -2.03
C ALA A 193 -4.38 7.26 -1.96
N VAL A 194 -4.66 7.85 -0.80
CA VAL A 194 -5.75 8.82 -0.63
C VAL A 194 -5.12 10.20 -0.41
N ILE A 195 -5.60 11.19 -1.15
CA ILE A 195 -5.33 12.60 -0.87
C ILE A 195 -6.54 13.17 -0.15
N SER A 196 -6.26 13.93 0.92
CA SER A 196 -7.26 14.70 1.66
C SER A 196 -6.78 16.12 1.93
N ASP A 197 -7.76 17.00 1.98
CA ASP A 197 -7.65 18.40 2.37
C ASP A 197 -9.06 18.79 2.86
N ARG A 198 -9.16 19.76 3.77
CA ARG A 198 -10.43 20.38 4.17
C ARG A 198 -10.13 21.80 4.65
N ASP A 199 -10.87 22.77 4.10
CA ASP A 199 -10.95 24.10 4.68
C ASP A 199 -11.55 24.02 6.10
N SER A 200 -10.81 24.51 7.09
CA SER A 200 -11.39 24.88 8.38
C SER A 200 -11.94 26.30 8.26
N GLU A 201 -13.27 26.45 8.26
CA GLU A 201 -13.94 27.75 8.44
C GLU A 201 -13.58 28.39 9.80
#